data_AF-A0A842KIC2-F1
#
_entry.id   AF-A0A842KIC2-F1
#
_cell.length_a   1.000
_cell.length_b   1.000
_cell.length_c   1.000
_cell.angle_alpha   90.00
_cell.angle_beta   90.00
_cell.angle_gamma   90.00
#
_symmetry.space_group_name_H-M   'P 1'
#
loop_
_entity.id
_entity.type
_entity.pdbx_description
1 polymer ?
#
loop_
_entity_poly.entity_id
_entity_poly.type
_entity_poly.pdbx_seq_one_letter_code
_entity_poly.pdbx_strand_id
1 'polypeptide(L)'
;MKPIIPENERSSEPLDTDMVIYHPDMIRANEWILNEYEPPVRDFCIFVPCSKKKPYHESPSHKIFDKLIFSILKPENVHIVVFGTCGITPRELDTQYPFMNYQFMMGKCNVSKIKRDFIRMESERLARYLEKTKNNYKYRIAYCIGDFRKAMEKAAEMTSVSVTIVPKMQTIEKNIQPSKHFIYGSLNQKEYLEDLAEAISKPLGQETIEVKEKYEIINDNDWYLL
;
A
#
# COMPACT_ATOMS: atom_id res chain seq x y z
N MET A 1 6.63 -9.24 20.71
CA MET A 1 5.69 -9.92 19.79
C MET A 1 6.31 -11.27 19.41
N LYS A 2 5.54 -12.36 19.33
CA LYS A 2 6.06 -13.63 18.78
C LYS A 2 6.26 -13.46 17.27
N PRO A 3 7.34 -14.01 16.68
CA PRO A 3 7.53 -13.92 15.24
C PRO A 3 6.40 -14.65 14.51
N ILE A 4 5.96 -14.08 13.38
CA ILE A 4 4.95 -14.72 12.51
C ILE A 4 5.46 -16.08 12.01
N ILE A 5 6.74 -16.14 11.65
CA ILE A 5 7.44 -17.36 11.23
C ILE A 5 8.74 -17.48 12.05
N PRO A 6 8.83 -18.50 12.94
CA PRO A 6 10.05 -18.81 13.67
C PRO A 6 11.23 -19.03 12.71
N GLU A 7 12.44 -18.61 13.12
CA GLU A 7 13.61 -18.63 12.24
C GLU A 7 13.98 -20.03 11.75
N ASN A 8 13.83 -21.04 12.60
CA ASN A 8 14.07 -22.45 12.28
C ASN A 8 13.01 -23.07 11.34
N GLU A 9 11.94 -22.34 11.03
CA GLU A 9 10.86 -22.77 10.13
C GLU A 9 10.85 -22.00 8.80
N ARG A 10 11.76 -21.04 8.61
CA ARG A 10 11.82 -20.23 7.39
C ARG A 10 12.33 -21.07 6.23
N SER A 11 11.74 -20.85 5.06
CA SER A 11 12.20 -21.38 3.80
C SER A 11 13.59 -20.85 3.46
N SER A 12 14.38 -21.69 2.78
CA SER A 12 15.66 -21.29 2.19
C SER A 12 15.51 -20.69 0.79
N GLU A 13 14.29 -20.60 0.27
CA GLU A 13 14.02 -20.00 -1.05
C GLU A 13 14.36 -18.50 -1.08
N PRO A 14 14.79 -17.98 -2.24
CA PRO A 14 15.15 -16.57 -2.37
C PRO A 14 13.92 -15.65 -2.38
N LEU A 15 14.05 -14.50 -1.70
CA LEU A 15 13.02 -13.44 -1.63
C LEU A 15 13.31 -12.25 -2.57
N ASP A 16 14.22 -12.38 -3.52
CA ASP A 16 14.66 -11.31 -4.42
C ASP A 16 14.21 -11.47 -5.88
N THR A 17 13.51 -12.56 -6.20
CA THR A 17 12.98 -12.86 -7.55
C THR A 17 11.48 -12.59 -7.67
N ASP A 18 10.97 -12.64 -8.90
CA ASP A 18 9.53 -12.55 -9.17
C ASP A 18 8.71 -13.70 -8.58
N MET A 19 9.37 -14.80 -8.22
CA MET A 19 8.76 -15.93 -7.51
C MET A 19 8.34 -15.59 -6.07
N VAL A 20 8.73 -14.43 -5.53
CA VAL A 20 8.34 -13.99 -4.18
C VAL A 20 6.83 -14.02 -3.95
N ILE A 21 6.02 -13.81 -5.00
CA ILE A 21 4.55 -13.83 -4.88
C ILE A 21 3.99 -15.22 -4.56
N TYR A 22 4.76 -16.27 -4.86
CA TYR A 22 4.45 -17.68 -4.56
C TYR A 22 5.28 -18.23 -3.39
N HIS A 23 6.18 -17.44 -2.82
CA HIS A 23 7.10 -17.91 -1.80
C HIS A 23 6.33 -18.45 -0.58
N PRO A 24 6.67 -19.64 -0.05
CA PRO A 24 5.91 -20.29 1.01
C PRO A 24 5.79 -19.43 2.26
N ASP A 25 6.87 -18.78 2.68
CA ASP A 25 6.82 -17.89 3.86
C ASP A 25 6.01 -16.62 3.60
N MET A 26 5.96 -16.15 2.35
CA MET A 26 5.13 -15.00 2.02
C MET A 26 3.65 -15.37 2.06
N ILE A 27 3.30 -16.55 1.53
CA ILE A 27 1.95 -17.11 1.62
C ILE A 27 1.58 -17.30 3.09
N ARG A 28 2.44 -17.92 3.90
CA ARG A 28 2.20 -18.16 5.33
C ARG A 28 1.99 -16.87 6.10
N ALA A 29 2.82 -15.85 5.87
CA ALA A 29 2.68 -14.56 6.54
C ALA A 29 1.38 -13.83 6.14
N ASN A 30 0.97 -13.91 4.87
CA ASN A 30 -0.32 -13.37 4.43
C ASN A 30 -1.49 -14.12 5.07
N GLU A 31 -1.45 -15.45 5.11
CA GLU A 31 -2.50 -16.23 5.77
C GLU A 31 -2.57 -15.93 7.27
N TRP A 32 -1.43 -15.72 7.93
CA TRP A 32 -1.40 -15.28 9.32
C TRP A 32 -2.11 -13.93 9.51
N ILE A 33 -1.84 -12.95 8.64
CA ILE A 33 -2.52 -11.65 8.68
C ILE A 33 -4.04 -11.79 8.44
N LEU A 34 -4.45 -12.67 7.53
CA LEU A 34 -5.86 -12.84 7.20
C LEU A 34 -6.62 -13.63 8.27
N ASN A 35 -5.98 -14.58 8.94
CA ASN A 35 -6.65 -15.52 9.83
C ASN A 35 -6.40 -15.25 11.32
N GLU A 36 -5.21 -14.81 11.71
CA GLU A 36 -4.78 -14.71 13.12
C GLU A 36 -4.57 -13.29 13.63
N TYR A 37 -4.12 -12.37 12.78
CA TYR A 37 -3.97 -10.97 13.16
C TYR A 37 -5.34 -10.36 13.49
N GLU A 38 -5.40 -9.60 14.57
CA GLU A 38 -6.59 -8.84 15.00
C GLU A 38 -6.37 -7.34 14.73
N PRO A 39 -6.95 -6.78 13.65
CA PRO A 39 -6.77 -5.38 13.30
C PRO A 39 -7.45 -4.45 14.31
N PRO A 40 -6.89 -3.26 14.59
CA PRO A 40 -7.50 -2.32 15.50
C PRO A 40 -8.84 -1.80 14.95
N VAL A 41 -9.69 -1.29 15.85
CA VAL A 41 -10.87 -0.48 15.46
C VAL A 41 -10.44 0.99 15.44
N ARG A 42 -10.61 1.67 14.30
CA ARG A 42 -10.20 3.06 14.06
C ARG A 42 -11.22 3.75 13.17
N ASP A 43 -11.27 5.08 13.17
CA ASP A 43 -12.18 5.79 12.26
C ASP A 43 -11.74 5.63 10.79
N PHE A 44 -10.43 5.69 10.54
CA PHE A 44 -9.85 5.57 9.20
C PHE A 44 -8.95 4.33 9.08
N CYS A 45 -9.02 3.68 7.92
CA CYS A 45 -7.97 2.79 7.43
C CYS A 45 -7.44 3.32 6.11
N ILE A 46 -6.13 3.58 6.04
CA ILE A 46 -5.47 4.08 4.83
C ILE A 46 -4.52 3.00 4.31
N PHE A 47 -4.86 2.48 3.12
CA PHE A 47 -4.02 1.57 2.37
C PHE A 47 -2.99 2.37 1.57
N VAL A 48 -1.70 2.14 1.82
CA VAL A 48 -0.58 2.80 1.14
C VAL A 48 0.28 1.77 0.40
N PRO A 49 0.99 2.15 -0.67
CA PRO A 49 1.79 1.19 -1.44
C PRO A 49 3.04 0.76 -0.64
N CYS A 50 3.51 -0.46 -0.91
CA CYS A 50 4.83 -0.89 -0.45
C CYS A 50 5.96 -0.01 -1.02
N SER A 51 7.11 0.01 -0.34
CA SER A 51 8.30 0.77 -0.76
C SER A 51 9.52 -0.13 -0.97
N LYS A 52 10.49 0.37 -1.76
CA LYS A 52 11.78 -0.30 -1.94
C LYS A 52 12.52 -0.40 -0.60
N LYS A 53 12.73 0.75 0.04
CA LYS A 53 13.27 0.83 1.41
C LYS A 53 12.30 0.15 2.37
N LYS A 54 12.83 -0.77 3.18
CA LYS A 54 12.13 -1.48 4.27
C LYS A 54 12.90 -1.28 5.58
N PRO A 55 12.23 -1.32 6.75
CA PRO A 55 10.78 -1.42 6.91
C PRO A 55 10.06 -0.21 6.30
N TYR A 56 8.81 -0.39 5.86
CA TYR A 56 8.13 0.57 4.97
C TYR A 56 8.01 1.96 5.61
N HIS A 57 7.70 2.00 6.91
CA HIS A 57 7.54 3.24 7.67
C HIS A 57 8.80 4.12 7.72
N GLU A 58 9.99 3.56 7.47
CA GLU A 58 11.24 4.33 7.42
C GLU A 58 11.54 4.93 6.04
N SER A 59 10.81 4.50 5.00
CA SER A 59 11.04 4.92 3.63
C SER A 59 10.75 6.42 3.42
N PRO A 60 11.47 7.10 2.52
CA PRO A 60 11.20 8.51 2.21
C PRO A 60 9.75 8.78 1.81
N SER A 61 9.14 7.89 1.01
CA SER A 61 7.75 8.02 0.57
C SER A 61 6.77 7.90 1.74
N HIS A 62 6.94 6.91 2.61
CA HIS A 62 6.08 6.77 3.79
C HIS A 62 6.23 7.94 4.75
N LYS A 63 7.42 8.53 4.91
CA LYS A 63 7.61 9.76 5.70
C LYS A 63 6.83 10.95 5.14
N ILE A 64 6.64 11.03 3.82
CA ILE A 64 5.82 12.06 3.18
C ILE A 64 4.34 11.77 3.43
N PHE A 65 3.90 10.53 3.22
CA PHE A 65 2.53 10.11 3.52
C PHE A 65 2.17 10.38 4.98
N ASP A 66 3.07 10.07 5.92
CA ASP A 66 2.87 10.27 7.36
C ASP A 66 2.73 11.73 7.72
N LYS A 67 3.58 12.59 7.17
CA LYS A 67 3.45 14.04 7.38
C LYS A 67 2.08 14.55 6.93
N LEU A 68 1.59 14.08 5.78
CA LEU A 68 0.28 14.47 5.28
C LEU A 68 -0.85 13.89 6.15
N ILE A 69 -0.88 12.57 6.33
CA ILE A 69 -1.92 11.85 7.08
C ILE A 69 -2.01 12.41 8.51
N PHE A 70 -0.89 12.55 9.20
CA PHE A 70 -0.86 13.01 10.58
C PHE A 70 -0.99 14.54 10.74
N SER A 71 -0.95 15.30 9.64
CA SER A 71 -1.36 16.71 9.67
C SER A 71 -2.88 16.88 9.72
N ILE A 72 -3.64 15.85 9.30
CA ILE A 72 -5.11 15.87 9.24
C ILE A 72 -5.72 14.99 10.35
N LEU A 73 -5.16 13.80 10.56
CA LEU A 73 -5.65 12.80 11.51
C LEU A 73 -4.70 12.64 12.70
N LYS A 74 -5.26 12.45 13.88
CA LYS A 74 -4.46 11.99 15.02
C LYS A 74 -4.06 10.51 14.83
N PRO A 75 -2.87 10.06 15.29
CA PRO A 75 -2.44 8.67 15.15
C PRO A 75 -3.44 7.63 15.67
N GLU A 76 -4.16 7.94 16.75
CA GLU A 76 -5.20 7.08 17.32
C GLU A 76 -6.48 6.96 16.49
N ASN A 77 -6.64 7.76 15.44
CA ASN A 77 -7.83 7.72 14.58
C ASN A 77 -7.60 6.93 13.29
N VAL A 78 -6.37 6.53 12.99
CA VAL A 78 -5.98 5.93 11.71
C VAL A 78 -5.22 4.63 11.89
N HIS A 79 -5.59 3.63 11.11
CA HIS A 79 -4.80 2.43 10.88
C HIS A 79 -4.16 2.51 9.49
N ILE A 80 -2.84 2.43 9.42
CA ILE A 80 -2.10 2.47 8.16
C ILE A 80 -1.74 1.04 7.77
N VAL A 81 -2.21 0.62 6.60
CA VAL A 81 -1.98 -0.72 6.07
C VAL A 81 -1.20 -0.60 4.78
N VAL A 82 -0.07 -1.27 4.70
CA VAL A 82 0.72 -1.34 3.46
C VAL A 82 0.18 -2.47 2.61
N PHE A 83 0.14 -2.31 1.30
CA PHE A 83 -0.09 -3.43 0.38
C PHE A 83 0.80 -3.31 -0.86
N GLY A 84 1.11 -4.43 -1.51
CA GLY A 84 1.96 -4.40 -2.68
C GLY A 84 2.54 -5.76 -3.05
N THR A 85 3.83 -5.78 -3.40
CA THR A 85 4.51 -6.99 -3.94
C THR A 85 4.27 -8.25 -3.11
N CYS A 86 4.16 -8.08 -1.80
CA CYS A 86 4.15 -9.16 -0.83
C CYS A 86 2.80 -9.32 -0.12
N GLY A 87 1.75 -8.69 -0.64
CA GLY A 87 0.44 -8.70 0.00
C GLY A 87 0.25 -7.59 1.02
N ILE A 88 -0.71 -7.83 1.91
CA ILE A 88 -1.19 -6.86 2.91
C ILE A 88 -0.28 -6.94 4.12
N THR A 89 0.12 -5.79 4.63
CA THR A 89 1.01 -5.66 5.77
C THR A 89 0.55 -4.47 6.62
N PRO A 90 -0.24 -4.70 7.69
CA PRO A 90 -0.45 -3.71 8.74
C PRO A 90 0.90 -3.12 9.17
N ARG A 91 1.02 -1.79 9.23
CA ARG A 91 2.34 -1.15 9.33
C ARG A 91 3.06 -1.47 10.64
N GLU A 92 2.32 -1.75 11.70
CA GLU A 92 2.85 -2.25 12.98
C GLU A 92 3.57 -3.62 12.86
N LEU A 93 3.41 -4.33 11.74
CA LEU A 93 4.03 -5.62 11.45
C LEU A 93 5.14 -5.51 10.38
N ASP A 94 5.46 -4.33 9.86
CA ASP A 94 6.35 -4.21 8.68
C ASP A 94 7.82 -4.57 8.95
N THR A 95 8.22 -4.69 10.22
CA THR A 95 9.52 -5.19 10.68
C THR A 95 9.53 -6.71 10.89
N GLN A 96 8.40 -7.39 10.76
CA GLN A 96 8.33 -8.84 10.89
C GLN A 96 8.80 -9.52 9.60
N TYR A 97 9.48 -10.65 9.75
CA TYR A 97 9.77 -11.52 8.61
C TYR A 97 8.45 -12.06 8.02
N PRO A 98 8.27 -12.10 6.68
CA PRO A 98 9.24 -11.77 5.62
C PRO A 98 9.15 -10.34 5.05
N PHE A 99 8.31 -9.46 5.61
CA PHE A 99 7.93 -8.18 4.98
C PHE A 99 9.10 -7.22 4.76
N MET A 100 10.12 -7.25 5.61
CA MET A 100 11.31 -6.41 5.42
C MET A 100 12.43 -7.08 4.60
N ASN A 101 12.31 -8.37 4.27
CA ASN A 101 13.43 -9.19 3.78
C ASN A 101 13.46 -9.37 2.26
N TYR A 102 12.35 -9.13 1.57
CA TYR A 102 12.30 -9.26 0.11
C TYR A 102 13.01 -8.11 -0.60
N GLN A 103 13.46 -8.33 -1.84
CA GLN A 103 14.06 -7.27 -2.69
C GLN A 103 13.32 -7.06 -4.01
N PHE A 104 12.53 -8.05 -4.45
CA PHE A 104 11.76 -7.95 -5.69
C PHE A 104 10.76 -6.78 -5.67
N MET A 105 10.53 -6.17 -6.82
CA MET A 105 9.60 -5.05 -6.98
C MET A 105 8.59 -5.35 -8.08
N MET A 106 7.34 -5.63 -7.70
CA MET A 106 6.26 -5.92 -8.64
C MET A 106 6.04 -4.78 -9.65
N GLY A 107 6.19 -3.53 -9.22
CA GLY A 107 6.04 -2.36 -10.10
C GLY A 107 7.06 -2.29 -11.25
N LYS A 108 8.17 -3.05 -11.18
CA LYS A 108 9.18 -3.17 -12.26
C LYS A 108 9.07 -4.48 -13.04
N CYS A 109 8.18 -5.39 -12.63
CA CYS A 109 7.99 -6.64 -13.33
C CYS A 109 7.44 -6.37 -14.73
N ASN A 110 7.96 -7.05 -15.75
CA ASN A 110 7.40 -7.03 -17.11
C ASN A 110 6.95 -8.42 -17.58
N VAL A 111 6.95 -9.41 -16.68
CA VAL A 111 6.52 -10.76 -16.99
C VAL A 111 4.99 -10.84 -16.90
N SER A 112 4.33 -10.95 -18.05
CA SER A 112 2.86 -10.93 -18.15
C SER A 112 2.16 -11.97 -17.26
N LYS A 113 2.74 -13.17 -17.11
CA LYS A 113 2.19 -14.19 -16.22
C LYS A 113 2.22 -13.73 -14.76
N ILE A 114 3.35 -13.22 -14.29
CA ILE A 114 3.53 -12.74 -12.91
C ILE A 114 2.57 -11.59 -12.62
N LYS A 115 2.41 -10.62 -13.55
CA LYS A 115 1.43 -9.53 -13.37
C LYS A 115 0.01 -10.04 -13.23
N ARG A 116 -0.41 -10.98 -14.08
CA ARG A 116 -1.76 -11.56 -14.00
C ARG A 116 -1.98 -12.29 -12.69
N ASP A 117 -1.02 -13.11 -12.28
CA ASP A 117 -1.09 -13.88 -11.04
C ASP A 117 -1.08 -12.96 -9.82
N PHE A 118 -0.23 -11.92 -9.83
CA PHE A 118 -0.23 -10.86 -8.83
C PHE A 118 -1.59 -10.20 -8.69
N ILE A 119 -2.17 -9.67 -9.77
CA ILE A 119 -3.46 -8.98 -9.72
C ILE A 119 -4.53 -9.90 -9.14
N ARG A 120 -4.55 -11.18 -9.55
CA ARG A 120 -5.52 -12.16 -9.05
C ARG A 120 -5.33 -12.41 -7.55
N MET A 121 -4.12 -12.84 -7.14
CA MET A 121 -3.83 -13.19 -5.75
C MET A 121 -3.97 -12.00 -4.81
N GLU A 122 -3.53 -10.82 -5.23
CA GLU A 122 -3.63 -9.60 -4.44
C GLU A 122 -5.08 -9.13 -4.30
N SER A 123 -5.89 -9.21 -5.36
CA SER A 123 -7.32 -8.89 -5.25
C SER A 123 -8.06 -9.83 -4.29
N GLU A 124 -7.73 -11.13 -4.30
CA GLU A 124 -8.32 -12.12 -3.39
C GLU A 124 -7.93 -11.84 -1.93
N ARG A 125 -6.66 -11.52 -1.67
CA ARG A 125 -6.16 -11.16 -0.33
C ARG A 125 -6.80 -9.87 0.17
N LEU A 126 -6.85 -8.83 -0.68
CA LEU A 126 -7.47 -7.55 -0.36
C LEU A 126 -8.95 -7.73 -0.04
N ALA A 127 -9.70 -8.50 -0.86
CA ALA A 127 -11.10 -8.78 -0.60
C ALA A 127 -11.31 -9.47 0.77
N ARG A 128 -10.49 -10.48 1.09
CA ARG A 128 -10.54 -11.14 2.40
C ARG A 128 -10.27 -10.18 3.55
N TYR A 129 -9.28 -9.30 3.43
CA TYR A 129 -8.95 -8.34 4.48
C TYR A 129 -10.02 -7.25 4.62
N LEU A 130 -10.58 -6.76 3.51
CA LEU A 130 -11.70 -5.82 3.52
C LEU A 130 -12.90 -6.42 4.26
N GLU A 131 -13.28 -7.67 3.95
CA GLU A 131 -14.38 -8.36 4.64
C GLU A 131 -14.08 -8.64 6.12
N LYS A 132 -12.87 -9.13 6.45
CA LYS A 132 -12.42 -9.33 7.83
C LYS A 132 -12.55 -8.05 8.65
N THR A 133 -12.22 -6.92 8.04
CA THR A 133 -12.18 -5.62 8.72
C THR A 133 -13.44 -4.78 8.51
N LYS A 134 -14.53 -5.31 7.94
CA LYS A 134 -15.70 -4.51 7.53
C LYS A 134 -16.29 -3.65 8.64
N ASN A 135 -16.20 -4.10 9.89
CA ASN A 135 -16.72 -3.41 11.07
C ASN A 135 -15.64 -2.65 11.87
N ASN A 136 -14.38 -2.70 11.45
CA ASN A 136 -13.26 -2.08 12.17
C ASN A 136 -13.06 -0.61 11.81
N TYR A 137 -13.49 -0.19 10.61
CA TYR A 137 -13.25 1.15 10.09
C TYR A 137 -14.51 1.81 9.55
N LYS A 138 -14.68 3.10 9.86
CA LYS A 138 -15.75 3.93 9.28
C LYS A 138 -15.41 4.34 7.85
N TYR A 139 -14.17 4.73 7.60
CA TYR A 139 -13.69 5.19 6.30
C TYR A 139 -12.47 4.37 5.86
N ARG A 140 -12.45 3.98 4.58
CA ARG A 140 -11.34 3.27 3.95
C ARG A 140 -10.87 4.04 2.73
N ILE A 141 -9.58 4.32 2.68
CA ILE A 141 -8.95 5.04 1.58
C ILE A 141 -7.81 4.18 1.04
N ALA A 142 -7.74 3.99 -0.26
CA ALA A 142 -6.65 3.29 -0.91
C ALA A 142 -5.87 4.25 -1.81
N TYR A 143 -4.62 4.51 -1.43
CA TYR A 143 -3.71 5.37 -2.17
C TYR A 143 -2.84 4.55 -3.11
N CYS A 144 -3.25 4.39 -4.36
CA CYS A 144 -2.62 3.45 -5.28
C CYS A 144 -2.88 3.74 -6.76
N ILE A 145 -1.96 3.25 -7.61
CA ILE A 145 -1.94 3.41 -9.07
C ILE A 145 -1.50 2.12 -9.75
N GLY A 146 -1.70 2.03 -11.07
CA GLY A 146 -1.25 0.91 -11.89
C GLY A 146 -1.84 -0.44 -11.48
N ASP A 147 -1.03 -1.50 -11.52
CA ASP A 147 -1.47 -2.87 -11.19
C ASP A 147 -1.98 -3.00 -9.74
N PHE A 148 -1.47 -2.20 -8.81
CA PHE A 148 -1.95 -2.16 -7.42
C PHE A 148 -3.36 -1.58 -7.31
N ARG A 149 -3.63 -0.49 -8.05
CA ARG A 149 -4.97 0.07 -8.15
C ARG A 149 -5.96 -0.94 -8.72
N LYS A 150 -5.57 -1.60 -9.81
CA LYS A 150 -6.39 -2.64 -10.44
C LYS A 150 -6.71 -3.81 -9.49
N ALA A 151 -5.77 -4.20 -8.63
CA ALA A 151 -6.01 -5.22 -7.62
C ALA A 151 -7.01 -4.73 -6.54
N MET A 152 -6.88 -3.48 -6.08
CA MET A 152 -7.80 -2.88 -5.11
C MET A 152 -9.21 -2.68 -5.68
N GLU A 153 -9.34 -2.21 -6.93
CA GLU A 153 -10.62 -2.05 -7.61
C GLU A 153 -11.37 -3.39 -7.70
N LYS A 154 -10.68 -4.44 -8.14
CA LYS A 154 -11.24 -5.81 -8.14
C LYS A 154 -11.65 -6.28 -6.76
N ALA A 155 -10.81 -6.03 -5.75
CA ALA A 155 -11.12 -6.41 -4.38
C ALA A 155 -12.37 -5.69 -3.85
N ALA A 156 -12.51 -4.39 -4.15
CA ALA A 156 -13.71 -3.63 -3.81
C ALA A 156 -14.95 -4.19 -4.52
N GLU A 157 -14.86 -4.54 -5.81
CA GLU A 157 -15.95 -5.19 -6.56
C GLU A 157 -16.36 -6.55 -6.00
N MET A 158 -15.42 -7.31 -5.45
CA MET A 158 -15.65 -8.63 -4.84
C MET A 158 -16.37 -8.55 -3.49
N THR A 159 -16.50 -7.36 -2.90
CA THR A 159 -16.98 -7.17 -1.53
C THR A 159 -18.09 -6.14 -1.47
N SER A 160 -18.80 -6.08 -0.34
CA SER A 160 -19.76 -4.99 -0.08
C SER A 160 -19.09 -3.77 0.62
N VAL A 161 -17.77 -3.80 0.77
CA VAL A 161 -17.01 -2.85 1.56
C VAL A 161 -16.60 -1.66 0.70
N SER A 162 -17.09 -0.47 1.06
CA SER A 162 -16.73 0.76 0.36
C SER A 162 -15.27 1.16 0.64
N VAL A 163 -14.54 1.48 -0.43
CA VAL A 163 -13.17 2.00 -0.40
C VAL A 163 -13.08 3.20 -1.33
N THR A 164 -12.62 4.35 -0.83
CA THR A 164 -12.29 5.50 -1.67
C THR A 164 -10.89 5.30 -2.27
N ILE A 165 -10.81 5.10 -3.58
CA ILE A 165 -9.54 4.82 -4.27
C ILE A 165 -9.00 6.11 -4.91
N VAL A 166 -7.85 6.55 -4.44
CA VAL A 166 -7.13 7.76 -4.88
C VAL A 166 -5.70 7.41 -5.33
N PRO A 167 -5.05 8.22 -6.19
CA PRO A 167 -5.52 9.47 -6.79
C PRO A 167 -6.75 9.28 -7.71
N LYS A 168 -7.49 10.34 -8.00
CA LYS A 168 -8.64 10.29 -8.92
C LYS A 168 -8.15 9.98 -10.33
N MET A 169 -8.99 9.32 -11.12
CA MET A 169 -8.64 8.98 -12.51
C MET A 169 -8.29 10.23 -13.34
N GLN A 170 -9.02 11.34 -13.18
CA GLN A 170 -8.72 12.58 -13.90
C GLN A 170 -7.33 13.13 -13.52
N THR A 171 -6.95 13.04 -12.24
CA THR A 171 -5.63 13.46 -11.77
C THR A 171 -4.54 12.56 -12.32
N ILE A 172 -4.76 11.24 -12.37
CA ILE A 172 -3.83 10.29 -12.98
C ILE A 172 -3.63 10.63 -14.46
N GLU A 173 -4.72 10.76 -15.23
CA GLU A 173 -4.68 11.06 -16.67
C GLU A 173 -3.92 12.35 -16.99
N LYS A 174 -4.12 13.41 -16.21
CA LYS A 174 -3.40 14.69 -16.34
C LYS A 174 -1.89 14.56 -16.11
N ASN A 175 -1.48 13.61 -15.27
CA ASN A 175 -0.10 13.42 -14.86
C ASN A 175 0.61 12.26 -15.55
N ILE A 176 -0.03 11.62 -16.55
CA ILE A 176 0.62 10.59 -17.35
C ILE A 176 1.83 11.22 -18.09
N GLN A 177 2.98 10.57 -17.99
CA GLN A 177 4.24 10.94 -18.59
C GLN A 177 4.68 9.83 -19.56
N PRO A 178 4.20 9.83 -20.83
CA PRO A 178 4.42 8.72 -21.77
C PRO A 178 5.91 8.45 -22.08
N SER A 179 6.77 9.45 -21.89
CA SER A 179 8.21 9.35 -22.12
C SER A 179 8.98 8.67 -20.98
N LYS A 180 8.37 8.50 -19.79
CA LYS A 180 9.01 7.84 -18.64
C LYS A 180 8.70 6.35 -18.64
N HIS A 181 9.66 5.55 -18.15
CA HIS A 181 9.45 4.09 -17.96
C HIS A 181 8.27 3.78 -17.02
N PHE A 182 8.10 4.62 -15.99
CA PHE A 182 6.92 4.59 -15.14
C PHE A 182 6.00 5.77 -15.50
N ILE A 183 5.03 5.50 -16.37
CA ILE A 183 4.20 6.55 -16.98
C ILE A 183 3.32 7.29 -15.98
N TYR A 184 3.05 6.73 -14.81
CA TYR A 184 2.12 7.32 -13.85
C TYR A 184 2.77 8.36 -12.92
N GLY A 185 4.09 8.52 -12.95
CA GLY A 185 4.80 9.43 -12.02
C GLY A 185 4.81 8.92 -10.57
N SER A 186 5.44 9.68 -9.68
CA SER A 186 5.56 9.28 -8.26
C SER A 186 4.27 9.54 -7.51
N LEU A 187 3.87 8.63 -6.62
CA LEU A 187 2.82 8.89 -5.61
C LEU A 187 3.19 10.00 -4.61
N ASN A 188 4.38 10.59 -4.67
CA ASN A 188 4.73 11.76 -3.87
C ASN A 188 4.53 13.09 -4.61
N GLN A 189 4.05 13.07 -5.85
CA GLN A 189 3.78 14.31 -6.58
C GLN A 189 2.59 15.07 -5.96
N LYS A 190 2.63 16.40 -6.08
CA LYS A 190 1.71 17.32 -5.39
C LYS A 190 0.25 16.97 -5.63
N GLU A 191 -0.16 16.80 -6.88
CA GLU A 191 -1.56 16.57 -7.25
C GLU A 191 -2.11 15.25 -6.70
N TYR A 192 -1.26 14.22 -6.58
CA TYR A 192 -1.67 12.96 -5.99
C TYR A 192 -1.81 13.07 -4.47
N LEU A 193 -0.91 13.80 -3.82
CA LEU A 193 -1.00 14.11 -2.39
C LEU A 193 -2.23 14.97 -2.09
N GLU A 194 -2.62 15.88 -2.97
CA GLU A 194 -3.85 16.68 -2.85
C GLU A 194 -5.10 15.80 -2.90
N ASP A 195 -5.15 14.83 -3.82
CA ASP A 195 -6.26 13.85 -3.85
C ASP A 195 -6.33 13.01 -2.56
N LEU A 196 -5.18 12.62 -2.00
CA LEU A 196 -5.13 11.92 -0.72
C LEU A 196 -5.62 12.81 0.42
N ALA A 197 -5.18 14.07 0.47
CA ALA A 197 -5.59 15.05 1.47
C ALA A 197 -7.11 15.28 1.43
N GLU A 198 -7.67 15.44 0.22
CA GLU A 198 -9.11 15.61 0.02
C GLU A 198 -9.88 14.37 0.47
N ALA A 199 -9.43 13.17 0.10
CA ALA A 199 -10.07 11.93 0.50
C ALA A 199 -10.12 11.74 2.03
N ILE A 200 -9.10 12.22 2.75
CA ILE A 200 -9.05 12.20 4.21
C ILE A 200 -9.94 13.30 4.82
N SER A 201 -9.92 14.51 4.25
CA SER A 201 -10.60 15.69 4.82
C SER A 201 -12.11 15.67 4.59
N LYS A 202 -12.57 15.14 3.44
CA LYS A 202 -13.98 15.15 3.05
C LYS A 202 -14.91 14.46 4.05
N PRO A 203 -14.61 13.26 4.59
CA PRO A 203 -15.44 12.64 5.62
C PRO A 203 -15.49 13.40 6.95
N LEU A 204 -14.50 14.25 7.22
CA LEU A 204 -14.43 15.09 8.43
C LEU A 204 -15.25 16.38 8.30
N GLY A 205 -15.76 16.71 7.11
CA GLY A 205 -16.38 18.01 6.83
C GLY A 205 -15.39 19.17 6.89
N GLN A 206 -14.09 18.90 6.77
CA GLN A 206 -13.03 19.90 6.78
C GLN A 206 -12.75 20.43 5.37
N GLU A 207 -12.36 21.70 5.26
CA GLU A 207 -11.79 22.23 4.03
C GLU A 207 -10.47 21.51 3.72
N THR A 208 -10.23 21.20 2.44
CA THR A 208 -9.03 20.48 2.00
C THR A 208 -7.79 21.29 2.35
N ILE A 209 -6.84 20.67 3.07
CA ILE A 209 -5.55 21.31 3.37
C ILE A 209 -4.75 21.45 2.08
N GLU A 210 -4.30 22.66 1.79
CA GLU A 210 -3.40 22.93 0.66
C GLU A 210 -2.04 22.24 0.89
N VAL A 211 -1.65 21.37 -0.04
CA VAL A 211 -0.36 20.69 -0.01
C VAL A 211 0.73 21.69 -0.41
N LYS A 212 1.42 22.27 0.58
CA LYS A 212 2.49 23.26 0.36
C LYS A 212 3.60 22.69 -0.54
N GLU A 213 4.15 23.51 -1.44
CA GLU A 213 5.24 23.14 -2.36
C GLU A 213 6.48 22.51 -1.68
N LYS A 214 6.68 22.76 -0.38
CA LYS A 214 7.77 22.12 0.41
C LYS A 214 7.68 20.59 0.56
N TYR A 215 6.58 19.96 0.13
CA TYR A 215 6.52 18.51 0.01
C TYR A 215 7.20 18.00 -1.28
N GLU A 216 7.54 18.89 -2.20
CA GLU A 216 8.34 18.58 -3.38
C GLU A 216 9.84 18.53 -3.05
N ILE A 217 10.51 17.64 -3.77
CA ILE A 217 11.97 17.45 -3.87
C ILE A 217 12.59 16.64 -2.72
N ILE A 218 12.33 15.32 -2.76
CA ILE A 218 13.45 14.37 -2.81
C ILE A 218 13.46 13.78 -4.22
N ASN A 219 14.16 14.51 -5.10
CA ASN A 219 14.64 14.18 -6.44
C ASN A 219 13.72 13.39 -7.39
N ASP A 220 13.29 14.08 -8.45
CA ASP A 220 12.51 13.59 -9.59
C ASP A 220 13.27 12.61 -10.52
N ASN A 221 14.41 12.08 -10.06
CA ASN A 221 15.23 11.11 -10.79
C ASN A 221 15.36 9.74 -10.11
N ASP A 222 14.90 9.56 -8.87
CA ASP A 222 15.27 8.37 -8.08
C ASP A 222 14.21 7.91 -7.09
N TRP A 223 13.05 7.48 -7.58
CA TRP A 223 12.17 6.61 -6.79
C TRP A 223 12.80 5.21 -6.51
N TYR A 224 14.00 4.95 -7.06
CA TYR A 224 14.74 3.69 -6.96
C TYR A 224 16.19 3.82 -6.45
N LEU A 225 16.68 4.98 -5.99
CA LEU A 225 17.98 5.13 -5.32
C LEU A 225 17.92 5.69 -3.89
N LEU A 226 16.79 5.51 -3.18
CA LEU A 226 16.73 5.62 -1.71
C LEU A 226 15.95 4.46 -1.08
#